data_AF-A0A139DL05-F1
#
_entry.id   AF-A0A139DL05-F1
#
_cell.length_a   1.000
_cell.length_b   1.000
_cell.length_c   1.000
_cell.angle_alpha   90.00
_cell.angle_beta   90.00
_cell.angle_gamma   90.00
#
_symmetry.space_group_name_H-M   'P 1'
#
loop_
_entity.id
_entity.type
_entity.pdbx_description
1 polymer ?
#
loop_
_entity_poly.entity_id
_entity_poly.type
_entity_poly.pdbx_seq_one_letter_code
_entity_poly.pdbx_strand_id
1 'polypeptide(L)' 'MTSKKQTTFHKIAREKGWRLVDIGERWGVGERQMSRIANRPTRKDLDAVIGLPNK' A
#
# COMPACT_ATOMS: atom_id res chain seq x y z
N MET A 1 17.66 -10.01 12.99
CA MET A 1 16.92 -8.90 12.33
C MET A 1 16.26 -9.43 11.08
N THR A 2 14.96 -9.72 11.11
CA THR A 2 14.23 -10.24 9.93
C THR A 2 14.00 -9.10 8.95
N SER A 3 14.71 -9.10 7.82
CA SER A 3 14.42 -8.22 6.70
C SER A 3 12.98 -8.45 6.24
N LYS A 4 12.04 -7.59 6.66
CA LYS A 4 10.67 -7.59 6.14
C LYS A 4 10.77 -7.40 4.63
N LYS A 5 10.43 -8.43 3.86
CA LYS A 5 10.31 -8.34 2.40
C LYS A 5 9.36 -7.19 2.07
N GLN A 6 9.92 -6.09 1.55
CA GLN A 6 9.10 -5.00 1.06
C GLN A 6 8.42 -5.46 -0.24
N THR A 7 7.10 -5.59 -0.18
CA THR A 7 6.28 -5.95 -1.34
C THR A 7 6.27 -4.81 -2.36
N THR A 8 5.87 -5.15 -3.59
CA THR A 8 5.72 -4.19 -4.68
C THR A 8 4.78 -3.03 -4.29
N PHE A 9 3.72 -3.32 -3.53
CA PHE A 9 2.81 -2.32 -2.99
C PHE A 9 3.54 -1.25 -2.16
N HIS A 10 4.43 -1.67 -1.25
CA HIS A 10 5.20 -0.74 -0.43
C HIS A 10 6.15 0.13 -1.25
N LYS A 11 6.69 -0.41 -2.35
CA LYS A 11 7.58 0.34 -3.25
C LYS A 11 6.80 1.45 -3.96
N ILE A 12 5.68 1.11 -4.61
CA ILE A 12 4.87 2.06 -5.37
C ILE A 12 4.26 3.13 -4.45
N ALA A 13 3.74 2.72 -3.29
CA ALA A 13 3.19 3.66 -2.31
C ALA A 13 4.26 4.68 -1.85
N ARG A 14 5.48 4.20 -1.52
CA ARG A 14 6.57 5.07 -1.10
C ARG A 14 7.09 5.97 -2.22
N GLU A 15 7.18 5.44 -3.44
CA GLU A 15 7.59 6.20 -4.63
C GLU A 15 6.65 7.38 -4.90
N LYS A 16 5.35 7.19 -4.68
CA LYS A 16 4.34 8.25 -4.80
C LYS A 16 4.24 9.18 -3.58
N GLY A 17 5.00 8.93 -2.51
CA GLY A 17 4.95 9.70 -1.27
C GLY A 17 3.79 9.36 -0.33
N TRP A 18 3.08 8.25 -0.56
CA TRP A 18 1.94 7.83 0.25
C TRP A 18 2.33 6.88 1.37
N ARG A 19 1.73 7.08 2.55
CA ARG A 19 1.79 6.12 3.66
C ARG A 19 0.62 5.16 3.61
N LEU A 20 0.80 3.96 4.16
CA LEU A 20 -0.28 2.97 4.24
C LEU A 20 -1.50 3.47 5.00
N VAL A 21 -1.29 4.28 6.04
CA VAL A 21 -2.36 4.88 6.84
C VAL A 21 -3.18 5.82 5.96
N ASP A 22 -2.53 6.75 5.24
CA ASP A 22 -3.19 7.66 4.31
C ASP A 22 -3.99 6.94 3.22
N ILE A 23 -3.43 5.85 2.66
CA ILE A 23 -4.12 5.03 1.65
C ILE A 23 -5.33 4.33 2.28
N GLY A 24 -5.16 3.78 3.49
CA GLY A 24 -6.22 3.13 4.24
C GLY A 24 -7.37 4.09 4.55
N GLU A 25 -7.08 5.29 5.06
CA GLU A 25 -8.06 6.34 5.30
C GLU A 25 -8.81 6.72 4.02
N ARG A 26 -8.07 6.91 2.91
CA ARG A 26 -8.67 7.26 1.61
C ARG A 26 -9.58 6.17 1.06
N TRP A 27 -9.27 4.91 1.30
CA TRP A 27 -10.04 3.76 0.80
C TRP A 27 -11.09 3.27 1.80
N GLY A 28 -11.17 3.85 3.00
CA GLY A 28 -12.04 3.37 4.08
C GLY A 28 -11.62 2.00 4.62
N VAL A 29 -10.34 1.64 4.46
CA VAL A 29 -9.79 0.34 4.86
C VAL A 29 -9.03 0.49 6.16
N GLY A 30 -9.44 -0.24 7.19
CA GLY A 30 -8.76 -0.23 8.49
C GLY A 30 -7.31 -0.71 8.40
N GLU A 31 -6.44 -0.21 9.30
CA GLU A 31 -4.98 -0.45 9.27
C GLU A 31 -4.58 -1.93 9.20
N ARG A 32 -5.33 -2.81 9.88
CA ARG A 32 -5.09 -4.26 9.86
C ARG A 32 -5.35 -4.86 8.48
N GLN A 33 -6.42 -4.44 7.83
CA GLN A 33 -6.76 -4.90 6.48
C GLN A 33 -5.79 -4.32 5.46
N MET A 34 -5.41 -3.04 5.63
CA MET A 34 -4.41 -2.40 4.77
C MET A 34 -3.03 -3.06 4.91
N SER A 35 -2.65 -3.47 6.12
CA SER A 35 -1.44 -4.27 6.36
C SER A 35 -1.50 -5.64 5.68
N ARG A 36 -2.67 -6.29 5.63
CA ARG A 36 -2.84 -7.55 4.90
C ARG A 36 -2.70 -7.35 3.39
N ILE A 37 -3.36 -6.33 2.85
CA ILE A 37 -3.27 -5.95 1.43
C ILE A 37 -1.82 -5.62 1.06
N ALA A 38 -1.14 -4.80 1.85
CA ALA A 38 0.25 -4.44 1.58
C ALA A 38 1.19 -5.66 1.61
N ASN A 39 0.98 -6.62 2.50
CA ASN A 39 1.80 -7.83 2.58
C ASN A 39 1.48 -8.87 1.51
N ARG A 40 0.25 -8.90 0.99
CA ARG A 40 -0.20 -9.82 -0.07
C ARG A 40 -1.07 -9.06 -1.08
N PRO A 41 -0.48 -8.15 -1.86
CA PRO A 41 -1.26 -7.30 -2.75
C PRO A 41 -1.80 -8.13 -3.90
N THR A 42 -3.10 -7.99 -4.16
CA THR A 42 -3.70 -8.52 -5.38
C THR A 42 -3.44 -7.56 -6.55
N ARG A 43 -3.70 -8.01 -7.78
CA ARG A 43 -3.53 -7.16 -8.96
C ARG A 43 -4.39 -5.90 -8.92
N LYS A 44 -5.60 -5.99 -8.35
CA LYS A 44 -6.50 -4.85 -8.14
C LYS A 44 -5.92 -3.82 -7.18
N ASP A 45 -5.30 -4.29 -6.09
CA ASP A 45 -4.68 -3.40 -5.10
C ASP A 45 -3.46 -2.68 -5.67
N LEU A 46 -2.68 -3.38 -6.51
CA LEU A 46 -1.55 -2.77 -7.20
C LEU A 46 -2.01 -1.69 -8.19
N ASP A 47 -3.01 -1.98 -9.03
CA ASP A 47 -3.59 -0.97 -9.92
C ASP A 47 -4.15 0.22 -9.14
N ALA A 48 -4.81 -0.02 -8.01
CA ALA A 48 -5.34 1.03 -7.15
C ALA A 48 -4.23 1.95 -6.60
N VAL A 49 -3.08 1.40 -6.16
CA VAL A 49 -1.94 2.23 -5.73
C VAL A 49 -1.29 2.95 -6.89
N ILE A 50 -1.16 2.30 -8.06
CA ILE A 50 -0.58 2.92 -9.26
C ILE A 50 -1.43 4.12 -9.72
N GLY A 51 -2.75 4.02 -9.60
CA GLY A 51 -3.70 5.09 -9.90
C GLY A 51 -3.73 6.23 -8.89
N LEU A 52 -3.07 6.12 -7.72
CA LEU A 52 -2.99 7.23 -6.78
C LEU A 52 -2.21 8.40 -7.41
N PRO A 53 -2.67 9.65 -7.28
CA PRO A 53 -1.90 10.81 -7.69
C PRO A 53 -0.60 10.89 -6.88
N ASN A 54 0.45 11.46 -7.44
CA ASN A 54 1.68 11.73 -6.68
C ASN A 54 1.37 12.82 -5.63
N LYS A 55 1.82 12.60 -4.41
CA LYS A 55 1.57 13.52 -3.29
C LYS A 55 2.59 14.66 -3.25
#